data_AF-A0A1H1BPY8-F1
#
_entry.id   AF-A0A1H1BPY8-F1
#
_cell.length_a   1.000
_cell.length_b   1.000
_cell.length_c   1.000
_cell.angle_alpha   90.00
_cell.angle_beta   90.00
_cell.angle_gamma   90.00
#
_symmetry.space_group_name_H-M   'P 1'
#
loop_
_entity.id
_entity.type
_entity.pdbx_description
1 polymer ?
#
loop_
_entity_poly.entity_id
_entity_poly.type
_entity_poly.pdbx_seq_one_letter_code
_entity_poly.pdbx_strand_id
1 'polypeptide(L)' 'MSFEWVSYFECATCGELARADAVEYDPLGYSVCPLCGERSGPLASVESDPRAAEAAE' A
#
# COMPACT_ATOMS: atom_id res chain seq x y z
N MET A 1 31.08 -6.75 -6.72
CA MET A 1 30.40 -5.89 -5.73
C MET A 1 28.91 -6.02 -5.99
N SER A 2 28.18 -6.70 -5.12
CA SER A 2 26.71 -6.83 -5.20
C SER A 2 26.11 -5.56 -4.58
N PHE A 3 25.31 -4.83 -5.34
CA PHE A 3 24.48 -3.73 -4.80
C PHE A 3 23.10 -4.30 -4.51
N GLU A 4 22.71 -4.35 -3.23
CA GLU A 4 21.35 -4.74 -2.85
C GLU A 4 20.44 -3.53 -3.00
N TRP A 5 19.62 -3.55 -4.05
CA TRP A 5 18.55 -2.56 -4.22
C TRP A 5 17.40 -2.90 -3.28
N VAL A 6 17.35 -2.21 -2.15
CA VAL A 6 16.26 -2.33 -1.18
C VAL A 6 15.18 -1.32 -1.52
N SER A 7 13.99 -1.81 -1.83
CA SER A 7 12.80 -0.99 -1.97
C SER A 7 12.17 -0.72 -0.60
N TYR A 8 11.70 0.50 -0.42
CA TYR A 8 10.95 0.93 0.76
C TYR A 8 9.52 1.24 0.35
N PHE A 9 8.62 0.89 1.26
CA PHE A 9 7.21 1.14 1.20
C PHE A 9 6.90 2.24 2.22
N GLU A 10 6.16 3.26 1.80
CA GLU A 10 5.66 4.32 2.67
C GLU A 10 4.13 4.27 2.68
N CYS A 11 3.54 4.19 3.87
CA CYS A 11 2.10 4.18 4.03
C CYS A 11 1.55 5.61 3.96
N ALA A 12 0.62 5.87 3.02
CA ALA A 12 -0.01 7.19 2.88
C ALA A 12 -0.95 7.56 4.05
N THR A 13 -1.44 6.57 4.81
CA THR A 13 -2.39 6.80 5.91
C THR A 13 -1.70 7.16 7.22
N CYS A 14 -0.73 6.35 7.65
CA CYS A 14 -0.02 6.55 8.92
C CYS A 14 1.39 7.15 8.76
N GLY A 15 1.91 7.21 7.53
CA GLY A 15 3.26 7.71 7.25
C GLY A 15 4.39 6.72 7.55
N GLU A 16 4.07 5.46 7.85
CA GLU A 16 5.08 4.45 8.21
C GLU A 16 5.96 4.05 7.02
N LEU A 17 7.26 3.97 7.25
CA LEU A 17 8.27 3.57 6.28
C LEU A 17 8.78 2.16 6.62
N ALA A 18 8.39 1.17 5.82
CA ALA A 18 8.79 -0.22 5.97
C ALA A 18 9.59 -0.72 4.77
N ARG A 19 10.46 -1.72 4.96
CA ARG A 19 11.09 -2.39 3.82
C ARG A 19 10.06 -3.20 3.07
N ALA A 20 10.07 -3.17 1.74
CA ALA A 20 9.08 -3.90 0.93
C ALA A 20 9.10 -5.42 1.16
N ASP A 21 10.23 -5.97 1.63
CA ASP A 21 10.41 -7.39 1.99
C ASP A 21 9.71 -7.77 3.31
N ALA A 22 9.42 -6.77 4.17
CA ALA A 22 8.73 -6.95 5.45
C ALA A 22 7.25 -6.55 5.39
N VAL A 23 6.76 -6.19 4.19
CA VAL A 23 5.39 -5.77 3.94
C VAL A 23 4.60 -6.97 3.42
N GLU A 24 3.47 -7.26 4.06
CA GLU A 24 2.55 -8.30 3.61
C GLU A 24 1.80 -7.83 2.36
N TYR A 25 1.37 -8.77 1.52
CA TYR A 25 0.54 -8.47 0.36
C TYR A 25 -0.79 -9.20 0.47
N ASP A 26 -1.88 -8.47 0.20
CA ASP A 26 -3.23 -9.04 0.12
C ASP A 26 -3.33 -10.03 -1.07
N PRO A 27 -4.30 -10.97 -1.11
CA PRO A 27 -4.57 -11.82 -2.27
C PRO A 27 -4.69 -11.11 -3.63
N LEU A 28 -5.00 -9.81 -3.66
CA LEU A 28 -5.01 -9.00 -4.88
C LEU A 28 -3.62 -8.47 -5.31
N GLY A 29 -2.59 -8.68 -4.50
CA GLY A 29 -1.21 -8.22 -4.74
C GLY A 29 -0.92 -6.80 -4.25
N TYR A 30 -1.81 -6.20 -3.45
CA TYR A 30 -1.58 -4.87 -2.87
C TYR A 30 -0.81 -4.96 -1.55
N SER A 31 0.13 -4.05 -1.34
CA SER A 31 0.89 -3.96 -0.09
C SER A 31 -0.02 -3.58 1.08
N VAL A 32 0.12 -4.28 2.19
CA VAL A 32 -0.61 -4.06 3.44
C VAL A 32 0.35 -3.48 4.46
N CYS A 33 0.02 -2.31 5.00
CA CYS A 33 0.84 -1.67 6.02
C CYS A 33 0.91 -2.56 7.27
N PRO A 34 2.12 -2.92 7.76
CA PRO A 34 2.26 -3.77 8.93
C PRO A 34 1.85 -3.07 10.24
N LEU A 35 1.74 -1.74 10.24
CA LEU A 35 1.44 -0.95 11.44
C LEU A 35 -0.07 -0.74 11.63
N CYS A 36 -0.76 -0.29 10.59
CA CYS A 36 -2.20 0.01 10.65
C CYS A 36 -3.09 -1.02 9.93
N GLY A 37 -2.50 -1.93 9.15
CA GLY A 37 -3.24 -2.90 8.33
C GLY A 37 -3.86 -2.30 7.06
N GLU A 38 -3.59 -1.03 6.77
CA GLU A 38 -4.15 -0.34 5.61
C GLU A 38 -3.50 -0.81 4.31
N ARG A 39 -4.31 -1.09 3.29
CA ARG A 39 -3.82 -1.47 1.96
C ARG A 39 -3.34 -0.21 1.27
N SER A 40 -2.14 -0.20 0.71
CA SER A 40 -1.63 0.89 -0.11
C SER A 40 -1.60 0.47 -1.57
N GLY A 41 -2.79 0.42 -2.15
CA GLY A 41 -2.98 0.34 -3.59
C GLY A 41 -3.59 1.63 -4.15
N PRO A 42 -3.75 1.75 -5.48
CA PRO A 42 -4.58 2.82 -6.06
C PRO A 42 -6.00 2.85 -5.47
N LEU A 43 -6.46 1.72 -4.91
CA LEU A 43 -7.73 1.61 -4.22
C LEU A 43 -7.72 2.14 -2.78
N ALA A 44 -6.56 2.31 -2.14
CA ALA A 44 -6.46 2.94 -0.82
C ALA A 44 -7.06 4.36 -0.82
N SER A 45 -6.88 5.06 -1.95
CA SER A 45 -7.45 6.38 -2.14
C SER A 45 -8.94 6.33 -2.46
N VAL A 46 -9.45 5.24 -3.07
CA VAL A 46 -10.87 5.15 -3.44
C VAL A 46 -11.77 4.83 -2.26
N GLU A 47 -11.26 4.15 -1.23
CA GLU A 47 -12.01 3.92 0.01
C GLU A 47 -12.15 5.21 0.85
N SER A 48 -11.27 6.20 0.65
CA SER A 48 -11.36 7.54 1.25
C SER A 48 -12.07 8.58 0.37
N ASP A 49 -12.35 8.28 -0.90
CA ASP A 49 -12.98 9.21 -1.83
C ASP A 49 -14.41 8.76 -2.16
N PRO A 50 -15.46 9.45 -1.65
CA PRO A 50 -16.85 9.06 -1.86
C PRO A 50 -17.31 9.14 -3.33
N ARG A 51 -16.43 9.51 -4.27
CA ARG A 51 -16.71 9.71 -5.70
C ARG A 51 -16.20 8.58 -6.59
N ALA A 52 -15.37 7.68 -6.07
CA ALA A 52 -14.83 6.57 -6.85
C ALA A 52 -15.83 5.41 -7.05
N ALA A 53 -16.91 5.35 -6.26
CA ALA A 53 -17.99 4.39 -6.41
C ALA A 53 -18.90 4.66 -7.63
N GLU A 54 -18.85 5.85 -8.23
CA GLU A 54 -19.78 6.30 -9.28
C GLU A 54 -19.28 6.02 -10.72
N ALA A 55 -18.12 5.38 -10.89
CA ALA A 55 -17.55 5.07 -12.22
C ALA A 55 -17.75 3.60 -12.66
N ALA A 56 -18.60 2.85 -11.95
CA ALA A 56 -19.03 1.50 -12.32
C ALA A 56 -20.53 1.50 -12.65
N GLU A 57 -20.94 2.36 -13.59
CA GLU A 57 -22.25 2.30 -14.27
C GLU A 57 -22.06 2.06 -15.77
#